data_AF-A0A7S1GIT5-F1
#
_entry.id   AF-A0A7S1GIT5-F1
#
_cell.length_a   1.000
_cell.length_b   1.000
_cell.length_c   1.000
_cell.angle_alpha   90.00
_cell.angle_beta   90.00
_cell.angle_gamma   90.00
#
_symmetry.space_group_name_H-M   'P 1'
#
loop_
_entity.id
_entity.type
_entity.pdbx_description
1 polymer ?
#
loop_
_entity_poly.entity_id
_entity_poly.type
_entity_poly.pdbx_seq_one_letter_code
_entity_poly.pdbx_strand_id
1 'polypeptide(L)'
;NNNNNNNNRTHSRRRLALVVGSNTWDLVFGRRLGHTFQLHTKGCQILVSQIQKELAHVDLYWWSGMTLHVHQTRAIEEYENLDATKYMSHSRALLLYQLQAEVMESLNVTMFDIF
;
A
#
# COMPACT_ATOMS: atom_id res chain seq x y z
N ASN A 1 36.95 -38.80 29.10
CA ASN A 1 35.81 -37.95 29.49
C ASN A 1 35.56 -36.90 28.43
N ASN A 2 34.65 -37.23 27.50
CA ASN A 2 34.22 -36.38 26.39
C ASN A 2 33.21 -35.34 26.89
N ASN A 3 33.55 -34.05 26.83
CA ASN A 3 32.59 -32.96 26.96
C ASN A 3 32.29 -32.38 25.58
N ASN A 4 31.41 -33.04 24.82
CA ASN A 4 30.77 -32.47 23.64
C ASN A 4 29.61 -31.59 24.08
N ASN A 5 29.88 -30.29 24.27
CA ASN A 5 28.86 -29.27 24.36
C ASN A 5 28.26 -29.03 22.95
N ASN A 6 27.28 -29.86 22.61
CA ASN A 6 26.42 -29.63 21.46
C ASN A 6 25.54 -28.41 21.71
N ASN A 7 26.01 -27.26 21.23
CA ASN A 7 25.24 -26.04 21.10
C ASN A 7 24.13 -26.21 20.04
N ASN A 8 23.07 -26.91 20.41
CA ASN A 8 21.81 -26.91 19.67
C ASN A 8 21.07 -25.58 19.90
N ARG A 9 21.60 -24.50 19.33
CA ARG A 9 20.80 -23.29 19.08
C ARG A 9 19.89 -23.60 17.90
N THR A 10 18.76 -24.24 18.17
CA THR A 10 17.63 -24.28 17.25
C THR A 10 17.28 -22.85 16.88
N HIS A 11 17.77 -22.38 15.73
CA HIS A 11 17.34 -21.13 15.14
C HIS A 11 15.86 -21.30 14.79
N SER A 12 14.98 -20.91 15.71
CA SER A 12 13.59 -20.58 15.39
C SER A 12 13.65 -19.65 14.20
N ARG A 13 13.39 -20.17 12.99
CA ARG A 13 13.36 -19.39 11.74
C ARG A 13 12.44 -18.21 12.00
N ARG A 14 13.00 -17.00 12.11
CA ARG A 14 12.22 -15.79 12.35
C ARG A 14 11.24 -15.67 11.19
N ARG A 15 9.93 -15.70 11.49
CA ARG A 15 8.91 -15.40 10.49
C ARG A 15 9.07 -13.94 10.09
N LEU A 16 9.18 -13.71 8.78
CA LEU A 16 9.31 -12.39 8.21
C LEU A 16 7.95 -11.97 7.67
N ALA A 17 7.57 -10.73 7.95
CA ALA A 17 6.40 -10.09 7.36
C ALA A 17 6.87 -8.94 6.46
N LEU A 18 6.21 -8.80 5.31
CA LEU A 18 6.40 -7.69 4.38
C LEU A 18 5.11 -6.87 4.35
N VAL A 19 5.23 -5.58 4.67
CA VAL A 19 4.13 -4.62 4.60
C VAL A 19 4.43 -3.65 3.46
N VAL A 20 3.55 -3.60 2.47
CA VAL A 20 3.69 -2.73 1.29
C VAL A 20 2.42 -1.98 1.01
N GLY A 21 2.50 -0.80 0.40
CA GLY A 21 1.34 -0.05 -0.04
C GLY A 21 1.75 1.02 -1.05
N SER A 22 0.76 1.55 -1.76
CA SER A 22 0.98 2.59 -2.77
C SER A 22 -0.25 3.48 -2.87
N ASN A 23 -0.15 4.77 -2.56
CA ASN A 23 -1.29 5.69 -2.62
C ASN A 23 -0.89 7.18 -2.73
N THR A 24 0.19 7.59 -2.06
CA THR A 24 0.56 9.01 -1.93
C THR A 24 0.71 9.71 -3.28
N TRP A 25 1.44 9.11 -4.22
CA TRP A 25 1.73 9.77 -5.50
C TRP A 25 0.49 9.90 -6.40
N ASP A 26 -0.39 8.89 -6.42
CA ASP A 26 -1.66 8.94 -7.17
C ASP A 26 -2.64 9.98 -6.62
N LEU A 27 -2.54 10.28 -5.32
CA LEU A 27 -3.32 11.32 -4.66
C LEU A 27 -2.74 12.72 -4.89
N VAL A 28 -1.41 12.86 -4.89
CA VAL A 28 -0.73 14.15 -5.10
C VAL A 28 -0.74 14.58 -6.57
N PHE A 29 -0.53 13.64 -7.52
CA PHE A 29 -0.34 13.97 -8.94
C PHE A 29 -1.46 13.50 -9.88
N GLY A 30 -2.38 12.65 -9.41
CA GLY A 30 -3.32 11.92 -10.27
C GLY A 30 -4.41 12.75 -10.96
N ARG A 31 -4.52 14.08 -10.75
CA ARG A 31 -5.44 14.91 -11.54
C ARG A 31 -4.96 15.13 -12.98
N ARG A 32 -3.66 15.00 -13.27
CA ARG A 32 -3.11 15.19 -14.62
C ARG A 32 -3.25 13.98 -15.56
N LEU A 33 -3.60 12.80 -15.03
CA LEU A 33 -3.52 11.51 -15.76
C LEU A 33 -4.88 10.87 -16.09
N GLY A 34 -5.98 11.60 -15.96
CA GLY A 34 -7.33 11.07 -16.20
C GLY A 34 -7.95 10.44 -14.95
N HIS A 35 -9.28 10.40 -14.92
CA HIS A 35 -10.07 10.22 -13.70
C HIS A 35 -10.06 8.80 -13.08
N THR A 36 -9.26 7.86 -13.57
CA THR A 36 -9.38 6.44 -13.19
C THR A 36 -8.13 5.89 -12.51
N PHE A 37 -8.29 5.25 -11.36
CA PHE A 37 -7.21 4.49 -10.68
C PHE A 37 -6.99 3.10 -11.30
N GLN A 38 -7.43 2.88 -12.55
CA GLN A 38 -7.37 1.58 -13.21
C GLN A 38 -5.93 1.10 -13.46
N LEU A 39 -5.04 2.03 -13.87
CA LEU A 39 -3.63 1.70 -14.03
C LEU A 39 -2.98 1.39 -12.69
N HIS A 40 -3.37 2.14 -11.65
CA HIS A 40 -2.91 1.89 -10.29
C HIS A 40 -3.33 0.52 -9.77
N THR A 41 -4.61 0.17 -9.86
CA THR A 41 -5.12 -1.12 -9.40
C THR A 41 -4.49 -2.28 -10.15
N LYS A 42 -4.32 -2.14 -11.48
CA LYS A 42 -3.60 -3.13 -12.29
C LYS A 42 -2.13 -3.25 -11.87
N GLY A 43 -1.47 -2.14 -11.57
CA GLY A 43 -0.11 -2.12 -11.02
C GLY A 43 -0.01 -2.84 -9.68
N CYS A 44 -0.97 -2.59 -8.77
CA CYS A 44 -1.05 -3.27 -7.48
C CYS A 44 -1.23 -4.78 -7.65
N GLN A 45 -2.12 -5.20 -8.56
CA GLN A 45 -2.33 -6.62 -8.87
C GLN A 45 -1.03 -7.28 -9.33
N ILE A 46 -0.35 -6.69 -10.32
CA ILE A 46 0.92 -7.22 -10.86
C ILE A 46 1.98 -7.30 -9.76
N LEU A 47 2.15 -6.24 -8.97
CA LEU A 47 3.14 -6.17 -7.90
C LEU A 47 2.90 -7.25 -6.85
N VAL A 48 1.67 -7.34 -6.33
CA VAL A 48 1.31 -8.27 -5.26
C VAL A 48 1.44 -9.71 -5.73
N SER A 49 0.93 -10.04 -6.92
CA SER A 49 1.08 -11.39 -7.49
C SER A 49 2.55 -11.76 -7.67
N GLN A 50 3.41 -10.82 -8.10
CA GLN A 50 4.83 -11.09 -8.25
C GLN A 50 5.52 -11.30 -6.90
N ILE A 51 5.18 -10.51 -5.87
CA ILE A 51 5.69 -10.71 -4.51
C ILE A 51 5.29 -12.07 -3.96
N GLN A 52 4.02 -12.46 -4.07
CA GLN A 52 3.54 -13.76 -3.60
C GLN A 52 4.27 -14.92 -4.31
N LYS A 53 4.58 -14.75 -5.60
CA LYS A 53 5.34 -15.73 -6.38
C LYS A 53 6.80 -15.83 -5.95
N GLU A 54 7.49 -14.71 -5.78
CA GLU A 54 8.93 -14.68 -5.49
C GLU A 54 9.25 -14.89 -4.00
N LEU A 55 8.35 -14.45 -3.12
CA LEU A 55 8.52 -14.42 -1.68
C LEU A 55 7.42 -15.22 -0.95
N ALA A 56 7.09 -16.40 -1.47
CA ALA A 56 6.03 -17.28 -0.94
C ALA A 56 6.20 -17.69 0.54
N HIS A 57 7.37 -17.47 1.13
CA HIS A 57 7.69 -17.79 2.53
C HIS A 57 7.51 -16.60 3.49
N VAL A 58 7.10 -15.44 2.99
CA VAL A 58 6.92 -14.18 3.73
C VAL A 58 5.44 -13.89 3.89
N ASP A 59 5.03 -13.51 5.09
CA ASP A 59 3.66 -13.05 5.33
C ASP A 59 3.48 -11.67 4.69
N LEU A 60 2.61 -11.56 3.68
CA LEU A 60 2.38 -10.31 2.95
C LEU A 60 1.14 -9.58 3.48
N TYR A 61 1.31 -8.29 3.77
CA TYR A 61 0.24 -7.38 4.18
C TYR A 61 0.22 -6.14 3.28
N TRP A 62 -0.96 -5.63 3.01
CA TRP A 62 -1.14 -4.39 2.28
C TRP A 62 -1.48 -3.21 3.20
N TRP A 63 -0.71 -2.14 3.13
CA TRP A 63 -0.94 -0.92 3.89
C TRP A 63 -1.94 -0.01 3.15
N SER A 64 -3.07 0.28 3.79
CA SER A 64 -4.19 1.03 3.18
C SER A 64 -3.87 2.49 2.86
N GLY A 65 -2.86 3.05 3.54
CA GLY A 65 -2.57 4.47 3.47
C GLY A 65 -3.27 5.26 4.54
N MET A 66 -2.61 6.32 4.99
CA MET A 66 -3.28 7.34 5.79
C MET A 66 -4.17 8.19 4.89
N THR A 67 -5.29 8.68 5.43
CA THR A 67 -6.00 9.77 4.79
C THR A 67 -5.07 10.99 4.67
N LEU A 68 -4.74 11.36 3.42
CA LEU A 68 -3.98 12.56 3.11
C LEU A 68 -4.91 13.76 2.89
N HIS A 69 -4.75 14.79 3.72
CA HIS A 69 -5.34 16.11 3.51
C HIS A 69 -4.32 17.02 2.84
N VAL A 70 -4.46 17.21 1.53
CA VAL A 70 -3.59 18.12 0.78
C VAL A 70 -4.13 19.55 0.93
N HIS A 71 -3.55 20.29 1.86
CA HIS A 71 -3.80 21.74 1.98
C HIS A 71 -2.98 22.49 0.94
N GLN A 72 -3.66 23.16 0.00
CA GLN A 72 -2.99 24.05 -0.94
C GLN A 72 -2.61 25.35 -0.22
N THR A 73 -1.31 25.56 0.01
CA THR A 73 -0.80 26.89 0.32
C THR A 73 -0.59 27.63 -1.00
N ARG A 74 -1.12 28.85 -1.13
CA ARG A 74 -1.18 29.68 -2.36
C ARG A 74 0.18 30.00 -3.03
N ALA A 75 1.29 29.44 -2.58
CA ALA A 75 2.65 29.85 -2.97
C ALA A 75 3.22 29.12 -4.20
N ILE A 76 2.52 28.15 -4.78
CA ILE A 76 2.98 27.44 -5.98
C ILE A 76 1.91 27.56 -7.08
N GLU A 77 2.09 28.54 -7.96
CA GLU A 77 1.22 28.89 -9.10
C GLU A 77 1.03 27.74 -10.11
N GLU A 78 1.75 26.62 -9.99
CA GLU A 78 1.62 25.46 -10.90
C GLU A 78 0.50 24.47 -10.54
N TYR A 79 -0.22 24.69 -9.43
CA TYR A 79 -1.25 23.78 -8.92
C TYR A 79 -2.66 24.38 -8.85
N GLU A 80 -3.00 25.34 -9.72
CA GLU A 80 -4.26 26.11 -9.70
C GLU A 80 -5.59 25.31 -9.73
N ASN A 81 -5.59 23.99 -9.84
CA ASN A 81 -6.81 23.18 -9.98
C ASN A 81 -6.98 22.06 -8.95
N LEU A 82 -6.29 22.12 -7.80
CA LEU A 82 -6.57 21.23 -6.68
C LEU A 82 -7.74 21.78 -5.86
N ASP A 83 -8.95 21.43 -6.25
CA ASP A 83 -10.18 21.71 -5.50
C ASP A 83 -10.04 21.21 -4.06
N ALA A 84 -9.72 22.14 -3.16
CA ALA A 84 -9.39 21.95 -1.75
C ALA A 84 -10.61 21.53 -0.90
N THR A 85 -11.76 21.29 -1.55
CA THR A 85 -13.08 21.38 -0.92
C THR A 85 -13.90 20.09 -0.95
N LYS A 86 -13.34 18.93 -1.34
CA LYS A 86 -14.11 17.66 -1.28
C LYS A 86 -13.74 16.83 -0.06
N TYR A 87 -14.47 17.15 1.01
CA TYR A 87 -14.66 16.44 2.26
C TYR A 87 -14.70 14.90 2.11
N MET A 88 -14.19 14.23 3.14
CA MET A 88 -13.77 12.82 3.23
C MET A 88 -14.76 11.71 2.83
N SER A 89 -16.00 11.99 2.43
CA SER A 89 -16.96 10.97 2.00
C SER A 89 -16.99 10.72 0.49
N HIS A 90 -16.38 11.60 -0.31
CA HIS A 90 -16.30 11.49 -1.79
C HIS A 90 -14.90 11.86 -2.30
N SER A 91 -13.87 11.68 -1.45
CA SER A 91 -12.50 12.06 -1.76
C SER A 91 -11.86 11.03 -2.70
N ARG A 92 -10.92 11.48 -3.53
CA ARG A 92 -10.09 10.58 -4.35
C ARG A 92 -9.35 9.55 -3.49
N ALA A 93 -9.02 9.90 -2.24
CA ALA A 93 -8.40 9.00 -1.28
C ALA A 93 -9.33 7.83 -0.91
N LEU A 94 -10.62 8.12 -0.63
CA LEU A 94 -11.60 7.07 -0.33
C LEU A 94 -11.82 6.14 -1.53
N LEU A 95 -11.95 6.69 -2.74
CA LEU A 95 -12.09 5.88 -3.94
C LEU A 95 -10.88 4.97 -4.16
N LEU A 96 -9.67 5.49 -3.97
CA LEU A 96 -8.44 4.70 -4.10
C LEU A 96 -8.37 3.59 -3.04
N TYR A 97 -8.71 3.93 -1.79
CA TYR A 97 -8.78 2.96 -0.69
C TYR A 97 -9.74 1.80 -1.02
N GLN A 98 -10.97 2.10 -1.44
CA GLN A 98 -11.98 1.09 -1.78
C GLN A 98 -11.49 0.17 -2.90
N LEU A 99 -10.93 0.75 -3.96
CA LEU A 99 -10.37 -0.02 -5.07
C LEU A 99 -9.19 -0.91 -4.66
N GLN A 100 -8.35 -0.44 -3.73
CA GLN A 100 -7.27 -1.28 -3.19
C GLN A 100 -7.82 -2.41 -2.33
N ALA A 101 -8.84 -2.15 -1.52
CA ALA A 101 -9.50 -3.17 -0.72
C ALA A 101 -10.07 -4.30 -1.58
N GLU A 102 -10.77 -3.97 -2.66
CA GLU A 102 -11.28 -4.95 -3.62
C GLU A 102 -10.14 -5.78 -4.25
N VAL A 103 -9.03 -5.12 -4.64
CA VAL A 103 -7.86 -5.83 -5.20
C VAL A 103 -7.24 -6.77 -4.16
N MET A 104 -7.00 -6.31 -2.93
CA MET A 104 -6.34 -7.13 -1.90
C MET A 104 -7.23 -8.30 -1.46
N GLU A 105 -8.54 -8.08 -1.36
CA GLU A 105 -9.51 -9.15 -1.11
C GLU A 105 -9.43 -10.21 -2.22
N SER A 106 -9.42 -9.81 -3.50
CA SER A 106 -9.31 -10.74 -4.63
C SER A 106 -8.00 -11.53 -4.66
N LEU A 107 -6.93 -11.00 -4.06
CA LEU A 107 -5.61 -11.63 -3.99
C LEU A 107 -5.35 -12.36 -2.66
N ASN A 108 -6.36 -12.41 -1.79
CA ASN A 108 -6.27 -12.97 -0.45
C ASN A 108 -5.11 -12.38 0.37
N VAL A 109 -4.91 -11.06 0.27
CA VAL A 109 -3.91 -10.31 1.03
C VAL A 109 -4.61 -9.55 2.14
N THR A 110 -4.12 -9.71 3.37
CA THR A 110 -4.66 -8.97 4.51
C THR A 110 -4.27 -7.50 4.41
N MET A 111 -5.25 -6.61 4.54
CA MET A 111 -5.00 -5.19 4.67
C MET A 111 -4.70 -4.80 6.11
N PHE A 112 -3.62 -4.07 6.31
CA PHE A 112 -3.36 -3.30 7.51
C PHE A 112 -4.04 -1.94 7.36
N ASP A 113 -5.26 -1.87 7.87
CA ASP A 113 -6.13 -0.72 7.67
C ASP A 113 -5.86 0.39 8.70
N ILE A 114 -5.44 1.55 8.19
CA ILE A 114 -5.21 2.76 8.96
C ILE A 114 -5.85 4.00 8.30
N PHE A 115 -6.77 3.78 7.35
CA PHE A 115 -7.36 4.83 6.52
C PHE A 115 -8.24 5.78 7.33
#